data_AF-A0A6N8Z5X1-F1
#
_entry.id   AF-A0A6N8Z5X1-F1
#
_cell.length_a   1.000
_cell.length_b   1.000
_cell.length_c   1.000
_cell.angle_alpha   90.00
_cell.angle_beta   90.00
_cell.angle_gamma   90.00
#
_symmetry.space_group_name_H-M   'P 1'
#
loop_
_entity.id
_entity.type
_entity.pdbx_description
1 polymer ?
#
loop_
_entity_poly.entity_id
_entity_poly.type
_entity_poly.pdbx_seq_one_letter_code
_entity_poly.pdbx_strand_id
1 'polypeptide(L)'
;MSTNPGHEGALPHEEQGGHEDAGIGRFFFGRVPEGVHGGLKQYGILAIFLAIITFIEFIIIVPEGLQGSPIVIAPLVILSVIKFFCVVAFFMHLKFEHELLWQIFVAGLVLGLVVALALVLLFGVFRPTPRAFSEPRQEPFEHHVEHKPHYEAIAVPTPCAIGACPQPEAPGAATTASSPGQALFVGAAACSSCHAISGVAQGVLGPPLDGIGSAAANRIPGYSAEEYIRESILEPDAYAAGTADGLSQDYDGNLMLSTMAGVLPSLSDEDIETLVEYLLALQ
;
A
#
# COMPACT_ATOMS: atom_id res chain seq x y z
N MET A 1 -75.22 50.54 -21.20
CA MET A 1 -75.80 51.70 -20.49
C MET A 1 -76.07 51.32 -19.04
N SER A 2 -75.80 52.24 -18.12
CA SER A 2 -76.26 52.30 -16.71
C SER A 2 -75.67 51.30 -15.72
N THR A 3 -74.71 51.75 -14.88
CA THR A 3 -74.85 52.22 -13.48
C THR A 3 -75.02 51.05 -12.50
N ASN A 4 -74.24 50.90 -11.43
CA ASN A 4 -74.16 51.79 -10.27
C ASN A 4 -72.98 51.35 -9.35
N PRO A 5 -72.29 52.29 -8.66
CA PRO A 5 -71.30 52.06 -7.59
C PRO A 5 -71.88 51.50 -6.28
N GLY A 6 -70.99 51.02 -5.39
CA GLY A 6 -71.35 50.88 -3.97
C GLY A 6 -70.46 49.96 -3.14
N HIS A 7 -69.89 50.57 -2.11
CA HIS A 7 -69.75 50.07 -0.75
C HIS A 7 -68.41 49.48 -0.28
N GLU A 8 -67.76 50.33 0.51
CA GLU A 8 -66.75 50.06 1.53
C GLU A 8 -67.22 48.97 2.51
N GLY A 9 -66.29 48.12 2.94
CA GLY A 9 -66.52 47.08 3.93
C GLY A 9 -65.21 46.44 4.33
N ALA A 10 -64.43 47.18 5.11
CA ALA A 10 -63.24 46.69 5.78
C ALA A 10 -63.60 45.52 6.71
N LEU A 11 -62.92 44.39 6.54
CA LEU A 11 -62.78 43.35 7.56
C LEU A 11 -61.29 43.17 7.82
N PRO A 12 -60.81 43.25 9.06
CA PRO A 12 -59.41 42.97 9.37
C PRO A 12 -59.19 41.47 9.27
N HIS A 13 -58.29 41.06 8.39
CA HIS A 13 -57.78 39.69 8.41
C HIS A 13 -57.00 39.49 9.72
N GLU A 14 -57.50 38.54 10.50
CA GLU A 14 -56.90 38.03 11.73
C GLU A 14 -55.42 37.73 11.53
N GLU A 15 -54.63 38.29 12.45
CA GLU A 15 -53.24 37.96 12.70
C GLU A 15 -53.13 36.46 12.97
N GLN A 16 -52.73 35.67 11.97
CA GLN A 16 -52.20 34.35 12.22
C GLN A 16 -50.81 34.53 12.82
N GLY A 17 -50.79 34.50 14.16
CA GLY A 17 -49.59 34.27 14.94
C GLY A 17 -48.94 32.96 14.49
N GLY A 18 -48.05 33.07 13.52
CA GLY A 18 -47.04 32.06 13.27
C GLY A 18 -46.21 31.96 14.52
N HIS A 19 -46.37 30.84 15.23
CA HIS A 19 -45.44 30.40 16.24
C HIS A 19 -44.10 30.24 15.52
N GLU A 20 -43.31 31.32 15.48
CA GLU A 20 -41.95 31.29 14.99
C GLU A 20 -41.19 30.41 15.96
N ASP A 21 -40.95 29.18 15.53
CA ASP A 21 -40.02 28.26 16.15
C ASP A 21 -38.69 29.00 16.32
N ALA A 22 -38.50 29.53 17.53
CA ALA A 22 -37.25 30.12 17.98
C ALA A 22 -36.23 29.00 18.17
N GLY A 23 -35.84 28.42 17.03
CA GLY A 23 -34.78 27.45 16.95
C GLY A 23 -33.50 28.08 17.45
N ILE A 24 -32.82 27.32 18.31
CA ILE A 24 -31.42 27.41 18.74
C ILE A 24 -30.41 27.84 17.65
N GLY A 25 -30.78 27.82 16.37
CA GLY A 25 -29.98 28.35 15.25
C GLY A 25 -29.86 29.88 15.21
N ARG A 26 -30.86 30.67 15.63
CA ARG A 26 -30.79 32.14 15.47
C ARG A 26 -29.93 32.84 16.54
N PHE A 27 -29.61 32.16 17.63
CA PHE A 27 -28.79 32.73 18.72
C PHE A 27 -27.28 32.68 18.42
N PHE A 28 -26.84 31.77 17.54
CA PHE A 28 -25.44 31.72 17.07
C PHE A 28 -25.20 32.49 15.76
N PHE A 29 -26.25 32.71 14.96
CA PHE A 29 -26.18 33.33 13.63
C PHE A 29 -26.56 34.82 13.64
N GLY A 30 -25.84 35.61 14.43
CA GLY A 30 -25.79 37.06 14.21
C GLY A 30 -25.03 37.35 12.91
N ARG A 31 -25.73 37.84 11.87
CA ARG A 31 -25.12 38.31 10.63
C ARG A 31 -24.15 39.45 10.94
N VAL A 32 -22.86 39.22 10.80
CA VAL A 32 -21.80 40.24 10.92
C VAL A 32 -21.92 41.20 9.73
N PRO A 33 -21.90 42.53 9.94
CA PRO A 33 -21.97 43.49 8.84
C PRO A 33 -20.78 43.36 7.89
N GLU A 34 -21.07 43.31 6.59
CA GLU A 34 -20.10 43.27 5.51
C GLU A 34 -19.34 44.60 5.43
N GLY A 35 -18.04 44.59 5.72
CA GLY A 35 -17.25 45.83 5.73
C GLY A 35 -15.74 45.73 5.83
N VAL A 36 -15.14 44.54 5.92
CA VAL A 36 -13.69 44.35 5.74
C VAL A 36 -13.48 43.03 5.01
N HIS A 37 -13.40 43.08 3.68
CA HIS A 37 -12.89 41.94 2.93
C HIS A 37 -11.48 41.66 3.43
N GLY A 38 -11.25 40.44 3.91
CA GLY A 38 -9.95 40.00 4.38
C GLY A 38 -8.95 40.08 3.24
N GLY A 39 -8.29 41.23 3.09
CA GLY A 39 -7.37 41.49 2.00
C GLY A 39 -6.18 40.54 2.08
N LEU A 40 -5.48 40.39 0.95
CA LEU A 40 -4.26 39.58 0.76
C LEU A 40 -3.28 39.55 1.96
N LYS A 41 -3.23 40.64 2.75
CA LYS A 41 -2.47 40.75 4.00
C LYS A 41 -2.84 39.70 5.06
N GLN A 42 -4.12 39.36 5.23
CA GLN A 42 -4.56 38.37 6.23
C GLN A 42 -4.12 36.95 5.84
N TYR A 43 -4.27 36.57 4.57
CA TYR A 43 -3.80 35.29 4.04
C TYR A 43 -2.27 35.19 4.06
N GLY A 44 -1.57 36.29 3.76
CA GLY A 44 -0.11 36.35 3.86
C GLY A 44 0.39 36.12 5.30
N ILE A 45 -0.26 36.71 6.30
CA ILE A 45 0.07 36.47 7.72
C ILE A 45 -0.18 35.00 8.09
N LEU A 46 -1.31 34.42 7.66
CA LEU A 46 -1.63 33.03 7.94
C LEU A 46 -0.65 32.06 7.25
N ALA A 47 -0.20 32.36 6.03
CA ALA A 47 0.81 31.58 5.32
C ALA A 47 2.15 31.57 6.06
N ILE A 48 2.59 32.74 6.56
CA ILE A 48 3.82 32.84 7.37
C ILE A 48 3.67 32.03 8.67
N PHE A 49 2.52 32.12 9.34
CA PHE A 49 2.24 31.32 10.53
C PHE A 49 2.32 29.81 10.26
N LEU A 50 1.72 29.32 9.16
CA LEU A 50 1.79 27.91 8.77
C LEU A 50 3.21 27.48 8.37
N ALA A 51 3.98 28.36 7.75
CA ALA A 51 5.39 28.12 7.44
C ALA A 51 6.24 27.99 8.71
N ILE A 52 6.00 28.85 9.72
CA ILE A 52 6.66 28.75 11.02
C ILE A 52 6.31 27.43 11.72
N ILE A 53 5.04 27.02 11.72
CA ILE A 53 4.63 25.71 12.25
C ILE A 53 5.41 24.60 11.56
N THR A 54 5.48 24.62 10.23
CA THR A 54 6.19 23.59 9.43
C THR A 54 7.69 23.56 9.73
N PHE A 55 8.30 24.73 9.94
CA PHE A 55 9.71 24.83 10.31
C PHE A 55 9.97 24.27 11.72
N ILE A 56 9.08 24.54 12.67
CA ILE A 56 9.15 23.98 14.02
C ILE A 56 8.96 22.45 13.97
N GLU A 57 7.99 21.94 13.20
CA GLU A 57 7.80 20.50 12.96
C GLU A 57 9.10 19.84 12.46
N PHE A 58 9.78 20.47 11.50
CA PHE A 58 11.05 19.97 10.97
C PHE A 58 12.17 19.96 12.00
N ILE A 59 12.34 21.03 12.79
CA ILE A 59 13.34 21.06 13.86
C ILE A 59 13.10 19.95 14.90
N ILE A 60 11.83 19.65 15.18
CA ILE A 60 11.45 18.61 16.14
C ILE A 60 11.76 17.20 15.61
N ILE A 61 11.63 16.94 14.30
CA ILE A 61 11.77 15.59 13.72
C ILE A 61 13.21 15.21 13.33
N VAL A 62 14.04 16.19 12.96
CA VAL A 62 15.43 15.97 12.49
C VAL A 62 16.34 15.27 13.50
N PRO A 63 16.37 15.60 14.81
CA PRO A 63 17.31 14.96 15.73
C PRO A 63 16.94 13.49 15.99
N GLU A 64 17.78 12.58 15.51
CA GLU A 64 17.62 11.11 15.62
C GLU A 64 17.47 10.62 17.07
N GLY A 65 18.10 11.29 18.04
CA GLY A 65 18.12 10.90 19.45
C GLY A 65 16.79 11.00 20.19
N LEU A 66 15.75 11.60 19.59
CA LEU A 66 14.42 11.75 20.21
C LEU A 66 13.28 11.21 19.32
N GLN A 67 13.61 10.60 18.18
CA GLN A 67 12.62 10.03 17.27
C GLN A 67 11.88 8.87 17.97
N GLY A 68 10.55 8.87 17.89
CA GLY A 68 9.71 7.85 18.53
C GLY A 68 9.34 8.14 20.00
N SER A 69 9.93 9.15 20.65
CA SER A 69 9.56 9.51 22.01
C SER A 69 8.18 10.17 22.07
N PRO A 70 7.32 9.84 23.04
CA PRO A 70 6.01 10.50 23.23
C PRO A 70 6.12 12.02 23.35
N ILE A 71 7.24 12.52 23.87
CA ILE A 71 7.48 13.96 24.05
C ILE A 71 7.70 14.70 22.73
N VAL A 72 8.08 13.98 21.67
CA VAL A 72 8.22 14.49 20.30
C VAL A 72 6.93 14.26 19.51
N ILE A 73 6.33 13.07 19.64
CA ILE A 73 5.12 12.71 18.88
C ILE A 73 3.92 13.57 19.29
N ALA A 74 3.67 13.76 20.58
CA ALA A 74 2.49 14.50 21.06
C ALA A 74 2.41 15.95 20.52
N PRO A 75 3.46 16.80 20.62
CA PRO A 75 3.40 18.14 20.05
C PRO A 75 3.30 18.13 18.51
N LEU A 76 3.94 17.19 17.81
CA LEU A 76 3.82 17.08 16.35
C LEU A 76 2.38 16.78 15.90
N VAL A 77 1.69 15.89 16.60
CA VAL A 77 0.27 15.59 16.32
C VAL A 77 -0.58 16.85 16.53
N ILE A 78 -0.37 17.59 17.62
CA ILE A 78 -1.10 18.83 17.89
C ILE A 78 -0.85 19.88 16.81
N LEU A 79 0.41 20.10 16.43
CA LEU A 79 0.78 21.06 15.37
C LEU A 79 0.17 20.66 14.02
N SER A 80 0.19 19.37 13.68
CA SER A 80 -0.40 18.83 12.46
C SER A 80 -1.91 19.04 12.40
N VAL A 81 -2.62 18.79 13.51
CA VAL A 81 -4.07 19.01 13.61
C VAL A 81 -4.41 20.50 13.44
N ILE A 82 -3.70 21.39 14.14
CA ILE A 82 -3.91 22.84 14.02
C ILE A 82 -3.69 23.30 12.58
N LYS A 83 -2.58 22.89 11.97
CA LYS A 83 -2.24 23.20 10.58
C LYS A 83 -3.31 22.74 9.61
N PHE A 84 -3.77 21.49 9.75
CA PHE A 84 -4.84 20.93 8.94
C PHE A 84 -6.11 21.79 8.99
N PHE A 85 -6.59 22.13 10.19
CA PHE A 85 -7.79 22.96 10.34
C PHE A 85 -7.60 24.38 9.78
N CYS A 86 -6.44 25.01 10.01
CA CYS A 86 -6.14 26.31 9.44
C CYS A 86 -6.13 26.29 7.90
N VAL A 87 -5.54 25.26 7.29
CA VAL A 87 -5.50 25.11 5.83
C VAL A 87 -6.90 24.90 5.26
N VAL A 88 -7.68 23.98 5.83
CA VAL A 88 -9.04 23.68 5.37
C VAL A 88 -9.96 24.89 5.54
N ALA A 89 -9.92 25.55 6.70
CA ALA A 89 -10.81 26.68 6.97
C ALA A 89 -10.50 27.90 6.09
N PHE A 90 -9.22 28.26 5.92
CA PHE A 90 -8.86 29.53 5.29
C PHE A 90 -8.32 29.40 3.86
N PHE A 91 -7.50 28.39 3.55
CA PHE A 91 -6.90 28.24 2.20
C PHE A 91 -7.80 27.43 1.26
N MET A 92 -8.53 26.45 1.78
CA MET A 92 -9.57 25.74 1.02
C MET A 92 -10.93 26.46 1.07
N HIS A 93 -10.96 27.71 1.58
CA HIS A 93 -12.12 28.59 1.63
C HIS A 93 -13.33 28.09 2.46
N LEU A 94 -13.27 26.92 3.12
CA LEU A 94 -14.41 26.31 3.80
C LEU A 94 -15.08 27.21 4.85
N LYS A 95 -14.34 28.16 5.45
CA LYS A 95 -14.89 29.15 6.40
C LYS A 95 -15.80 30.20 5.74
N PHE A 96 -15.57 30.52 4.47
CA PHE A 96 -16.27 31.58 3.74
C PHE A 96 -17.35 31.05 2.79
N GLU A 97 -17.41 29.74 2.63
CA GLU A 97 -18.36 29.04 1.77
C GLU A 97 -19.68 28.72 2.49
N HIS A 98 -20.68 28.31 1.71
CA HIS A 98 -22.00 27.94 2.23
C HIS A 98 -21.93 26.73 3.20
N GLU A 99 -22.82 26.70 4.19
CA GLU A 99 -22.84 25.66 5.24
C GLU A 99 -22.93 24.22 4.71
N LEU A 100 -23.54 24.04 3.54
CA LEU A 100 -23.60 22.75 2.85
C LEU A 100 -22.20 22.20 2.52
N LEU A 101 -21.27 23.06 2.09
CA LEU A 101 -19.90 22.65 1.77
C LEU A 101 -19.13 22.28 3.03
N TRP A 102 -19.32 23.03 4.12
CA TRP A 102 -18.78 22.68 5.45
C TRP A 102 -19.30 21.31 5.92
N GLN A 103 -20.61 21.06 5.80
CA GLN A 103 -21.24 19.79 6.20
C GLN A 103 -20.76 18.60 5.37
N ILE A 104 -20.70 18.74 4.04
CA ILE A 104 -20.22 17.66 3.15
C ILE A 104 -18.75 17.33 3.43
N PHE A 105 -17.91 18.35 3.59
CA PHE A 105 -16.49 18.14 3.92
C PHE A 105 -16.31 17.43 5.25
N VAL A 106 -16.98 17.90 6.31
CA VAL A 106 -16.90 17.29 7.64
C VAL A 106 -17.47 15.87 7.64
N ALA A 107 -18.58 15.63 6.93
CA ALA A 107 -19.13 14.28 6.78
C ALA A 107 -18.13 13.34 6.08
N GLY A 108 -17.44 13.81 5.04
CA GLY A 108 -16.37 13.05 4.38
C GLY A 108 -15.18 12.77 5.30
N LEU A 109 -14.76 13.74 6.10
CA LEU A 109 -13.67 13.58 7.09
C LEU A 109 -14.05 12.54 8.15
N VAL A 110 -15.27 12.61 8.70
CA VAL A 110 -15.77 11.65 9.69
C VAL A 110 -15.88 10.26 9.08
N LEU A 111 -16.44 10.13 7.87
CA LEU A 111 -16.54 8.85 7.17
C LEU A 111 -15.15 8.25 6.93
N GLY A 112 -14.19 9.04 6.46
CA GLY A 112 -12.81 8.61 6.24
C GLY A 112 -12.14 8.14 7.54
N LEU A 113 -12.31 8.90 8.64
CA LEU A 113 -11.81 8.50 9.95
C LEU A 113 -12.45 7.19 10.44
N VAL A 114 -13.76 7.02 10.27
CA VAL A 114 -14.48 5.79 10.63
C VAL A 114 -13.95 4.61 9.82
N VAL A 115 -13.79 4.74 8.50
CA VAL A 115 -13.24 3.68 7.64
C VAL A 115 -11.82 3.34 8.03
N ALA A 116 -10.96 4.33 8.27
CA ALA A 116 -9.58 4.11 8.69
C ALA A 116 -9.52 3.36 10.04
N LEU A 117 -10.31 3.78 11.03
CA LEU A 117 -10.40 3.09 12.32
C LEU A 117 -10.99 1.69 12.18
N ALA A 118 -11.99 1.50 11.32
CA ALA A 118 -12.56 0.19 11.04
C ALA A 118 -11.53 -0.76 10.41
N LEU A 119 -10.68 -0.27 9.50
CA LEU A 119 -9.59 -1.06 8.91
C LEU A 119 -8.50 -1.38 9.92
N VAL A 120 -8.07 -0.40 10.73
CA VAL A 120 -7.10 -0.63 11.82
C VAL A 120 -7.64 -1.66 12.81
N LEU A 121 -8.93 -1.58 13.16
CA LEU A 121 -9.58 -2.55 14.02
C LEU A 121 -9.70 -3.92 13.34
N LEU A 122 -10.09 -3.97 12.06
CA LEU A 122 -10.18 -5.19 11.28
C LEU A 122 -8.82 -5.91 11.28
N PHE A 123 -7.74 -5.26 10.86
CA PHE A 123 -6.40 -5.88 10.84
C PHE A 123 -5.81 -6.09 12.25
N GLY A 124 -6.23 -5.30 13.24
CA GLY A 124 -5.84 -5.48 14.63
C GLY A 124 -6.48 -6.71 15.29
N VAL A 125 -7.73 -7.02 14.93
CA VAL A 125 -8.50 -8.18 15.43
C VAL A 125 -8.23 -9.41 14.57
N PHE A 126 -8.33 -9.27 13.25
CA PHE A 126 -7.93 -10.27 12.26
C PHE A 126 -6.45 -10.10 11.96
N ARG A 127 -5.61 -10.38 12.96
CA ARG A 127 -4.21 -10.70 12.68
C ARG A 127 -4.22 -12.11 12.06
N PRO A 128 -3.97 -12.29 10.75
CA PRO A 128 -3.72 -13.62 10.25
C PRO A 128 -2.58 -14.19 11.08
N THR A 129 -2.84 -15.28 11.82
CA THR A 129 -1.79 -15.98 12.54
C THR A 129 -0.71 -16.27 11.51
N PRO A 130 0.56 -15.90 11.78
CA PRO A 130 1.64 -16.32 10.91
C PRO A 130 1.47 -17.84 10.76
N ARG A 131 1.18 -18.30 9.54
CA ARG A 131 1.11 -19.73 9.23
C ARG A 131 2.38 -20.35 9.82
N ALA A 132 2.29 -21.46 10.54
CA ALA A 132 3.35 -21.98 11.46
C ALA A 132 4.80 -21.95 10.91
N PHE A 133 4.97 -21.94 9.59
CA PHE A 133 6.23 -21.67 8.88
C PHE A 133 6.82 -20.24 9.07
N SER A 134 6.05 -19.26 9.53
CA SER A 134 6.43 -17.83 9.59
C SER A 134 6.60 -17.28 11.02
N GLU A 135 6.30 -18.07 12.06
CA GLU A 135 6.59 -17.70 13.46
C GLU A 135 8.09 -17.80 13.83
N PRO A 136 8.88 -18.81 13.40
CA PRO A 136 10.26 -18.94 13.85
C PRO A 136 11.27 -18.05 13.10
N ARG A 137 10.83 -17.18 12.20
CA ARG A 137 11.71 -16.29 11.40
C ARG A 137 11.12 -14.89 11.26
N GLN A 138 10.60 -14.32 12.35
CA GLN A 138 10.42 -12.86 12.45
C GLN A 138 11.55 -12.29 13.29
N GLU A 139 12.77 -12.42 12.77
CA GLU A 139 13.90 -11.68 13.30
C GLU A 139 13.77 -10.23 12.81
N PRO A 140 13.89 -9.22 13.69
CA PRO A 140 14.02 -7.83 13.26
C PRO A 140 15.17 -7.74 12.26
N PHE A 141 14.94 -7.14 11.09
CA PHE A 141 16.01 -6.86 10.14
C PHE A 141 16.90 -5.76 10.73
N GLU A 142 17.90 -6.15 11.53
CA GLU A 142 19.06 -5.32 11.80
C GLU A 142 20.02 -5.43 10.62
N HIS A 143 20.41 -4.29 10.08
CA HIS A 143 21.46 -4.18 9.08
C HIS A 143 22.83 -4.45 9.75
N HIS A 144 23.09 -5.69 10.12
CA HIS A 144 24.39 -6.16 10.55
C HIS A 144 25.00 -6.98 9.44
N VAL A 145 25.84 -6.30 8.66
CA VAL A 145 26.84 -6.95 7.80
C VAL A 145 27.89 -7.56 8.73
N GLU A 146 27.56 -8.69 9.35
CA GLU A 146 28.53 -9.52 10.05
C GLU A 146 28.40 -10.95 9.50
N HIS A 147 29.36 -11.30 8.68
CA HIS A 147 29.48 -12.60 8.03
C HIS A 147 29.84 -13.65 9.09
N LYS A 148 28.88 -14.48 9.52
CA LYS A 148 29.18 -15.71 10.26
C LYS A 148 28.40 -16.91 9.74
N PRO A 149 29.07 -18.05 9.49
CA PRO A 149 28.42 -19.26 9.03
C PRO A 149 27.84 -19.98 10.25
N HIS A 150 26.52 -20.04 10.35
CA HIS A 150 25.85 -20.90 11.31
C HIS A 150 24.90 -21.83 10.54
N TYR A 151 25.44 -22.97 10.09
CA TYR A 151 24.62 -24.14 9.85
C TYR A 151 24.66 -24.96 11.14
N GLU A 152 23.59 -24.89 11.94
CA GLU A 152 23.33 -25.92 12.93
C GLU A 152 21.93 -26.45 12.64
N ALA A 153 21.89 -27.68 12.15
CA ALA A 153 20.70 -28.33 11.66
C ALA A 153 19.72 -28.57 12.83
N ILE A 154 18.62 -27.80 12.85
CA ILE A 154 17.51 -28.06 13.76
C ILE A 154 16.65 -29.15 13.12
N ALA A 155 16.60 -30.31 13.77
CA ALA A 155 15.77 -31.44 13.37
C ALA A 155 14.28 -31.04 13.34
N VAL A 156 13.68 -31.06 12.16
CA VAL A 156 12.24 -30.82 11.97
C VAL A 156 11.48 -32.12 12.30
N PRO A 157 10.49 -32.11 13.21
CA PRO A 157 9.65 -33.28 13.44
C PRO A 157 8.71 -33.49 12.25
N THR A 158 8.62 -34.75 11.80
CA THR A 158 7.78 -35.20 10.67
C THR A 158 6.31 -34.77 10.84
N PRO A 159 5.73 -33.97 9.92
CA PRO A 159 4.29 -33.74 9.94
C PRO A 159 3.54 -34.99 9.43
N CYS A 160 2.48 -35.36 10.15
CA CYS A 160 1.57 -36.45 9.81
C CYS A 160 0.98 -36.29 8.41
N ALA A 161 0.89 -37.42 7.69
CA ALA A 161 0.25 -37.53 6.39
C ALA A 161 -1.20 -37.04 6.42
N ILE A 162 -1.53 -36.08 5.54
CA ILE A 162 -2.91 -35.65 5.30
C ILE A 162 -3.30 -36.14 3.91
N GLY A 163 -3.86 -37.34 3.86
CA GLY A 163 -4.73 -37.73 2.75
C GLY A 163 -6.10 -37.04 2.91
N ALA A 164 -6.66 -36.64 1.77
CA ALA A 164 -8.04 -36.21 1.56
C ALA A 164 -8.44 -34.78 2.01
N CYS A 165 -8.04 -33.79 1.21
CA CYS A 165 -8.92 -32.64 0.94
C CYS A 165 -8.99 -32.42 -0.58
N PRO A 166 -10.19 -32.41 -1.19
CA PRO A 166 -10.32 -32.21 -2.63
C PRO A 166 -10.01 -30.74 -2.98
N GLN A 167 -9.03 -30.53 -3.87
CA GLN A 167 -8.72 -29.22 -4.45
C GLN A 167 -9.80 -28.83 -5.48
N PRO A 168 -10.30 -27.58 -5.49
CA PRO A 168 -11.08 -27.06 -6.60
C PRO A 168 -10.15 -26.74 -7.77
N GLU A 169 -10.32 -27.42 -8.91
CA GLU A 169 -9.68 -27.04 -10.17
C GLU A 169 -10.19 -25.68 -10.63
N ALA A 170 -9.28 -24.70 -10.68
CA ALA A 170 -9.51 -23.43 -11.33
C ALA A 170 -9.48 -23.63 -12.86
N PRO A 171 -10.51 -23.19 -13.61
CA PRO A 171 -10.53 -23.35 -15.05
C PRO A 171 -9.84 -22.17 -15.75
N GLY A 172 -8.86 -22.49 -16.60
CA GLY A 172 -8.56 -21.70 -17.79
C GLY A 172 -7.18 -21.03 -17.86
N ALA A 173 -6.18 -21.78 -18.32
CA ALA A 173 -5.29 -21.40 -19.44
C ALA A 173 -4.25 -22.50 -19.64
N ALA A 174 -4.68 -23.64 -20.18
CA ALA A 174 -3.76 -24.61 -20.76
C ALA A 174 -3.20 -24.03 -22.06
N THR A 175 -2.06 -23.33 -21.99
CA THR A 175 -0.99 -23.74 -22.90
C THR A 175 -0.65 -25.15 -22.46
N THR A 176 -0.87 -26.15 -23.31
CA THR A 176 -0.46 -27.52 -22.99
C THR A 176 1.04 -27.46 -22.71
N ALA A 177 1.43 -27.60 -21.44
CA ALA A 177 2.82 -27.64 -21.06
C ALA A 177 3.49 -28.74 -21.88
N SER A 178 4.49 -28.38 -22.67
CA SER A 178 5.15 -29.30 -23.60
C SER A 178 6.09 -30.28 -22.89
N SER A 179 6.36 -30.04 -21.60
CA SER A 179 7.16 -30.89 -20.71
C SER A 179 6.71 -30.75 -19.25
N PRO A 180 7.05 -31.73 -18.38
CA PRO A 180 6.83 -31.62 -16.94
C PRO A 180 7.47 -30.35 -16.33
N GLY A 181 8.69 -30.01 -16.74
CA GLY A 181 9.37 -28.80 -16.27
C GLY A 181 8.69 -27.50 -16.72
N GLN A 182 8.10 -27.46 -17.92
CA GLN A 182 7.27 -26.33 -18.34
C GLN A 182 6.01 -26.20 -17.46
N ALA A 183 5.40 -27.32 -17.04
CA ALA A 183 4.25 -27.30 -16.16
C ALA A 183 4.61 -26.77 -14.77
N LEU A 184 5.77 -27.16 -14.24
CA LEU A 184 6.30 -26.63 -12.98
C LEU A 184 6.59 -25.13 -13.08
N PHE A 185 7.25 -24.69 -14.16
CA PHE A 185 7.56 -23.28 -14.43
C PHE A 185 6.33 -22.38 -14.44
N VAL A 186 5.24 -22.83 -15.10
CA VAL A 186 3.99 -22.06 -15.19
C VAL A 186 3.15 -22.18 -13.93
N GLY A 187 3.10 -23.38 -13.33
CA GLY A 187 2.24 -23.71 -12.20
C GLY A 187 2.95 -23.60 -10.86
N ALA A 188 3.41 -24.75 -10.35
CA ALA A 188 3.84 -24.91 -8.96
C ALA A 188 5.01 -24.03 -8.53
N ALA A 189 5.97 -23.77 -9.42
CA ALA A 189 7.09 -22.88 -9.16
C ALA A 189 6.75 -21.40 -9.39
N ALA A 190 5.62 -21.11 -10.05
CA ALA A 190 5.13 -19.76 -10.36
C ALA A 190 6.17 -18.83 -11.02
N CYS A 191 7.24 -19.38 -11.61
CA CYS A 191 8.31 -18.63 -12.25
C CYS A 191 7.78 -17.74 -13.39
N SER A 192 6.74 -18.21 -14.08
CA SER A 192 6.03 -17.49 -15.14
C SER A 192 5.39 -16.15 -14.71
N SER A 193 5.17 -15.95 -13.40
CA SER A 193 4.62 -14.70 -12.88
C SER A 193 5.60 -13.53 -13.00
N CYS A 194 6.90 -13.83 -12.95
CA CYS A 194 7.97 -12.83 -13.01
C CYS A 194 8.79 -12.92 -14.29
N HIS A 195 9.09 -14.12 -14.78
CA HIS A 195 9.98 -14.33 -15.93
C HIS A 195 9.21 -14.62 -17.22
N ALA A 196 9.70 -14.07 -18.33
CA ALA A 196 9.23 -14.41 -19.66
C ALA A 196 10.02 -15.58 -20.27
N ILE A 197 9.30 -16.42 -21.01
CA ILE A 197 9.86 -17.42 -21.93
C ILE A 197 9.00 -17.34 -23.19
N SER A 198 9.62 -17.18 -24.35
CA SER A 198 8.92 -16.97 -25.61
C SER A 198 7.94 -18.11 -25.91
N GLY A 199 6.66 -17.78 -26.02
CA GLY A 199 5.58 -18.74 -26.27
C GLY A 199 5.10 -19.54 -25.04
N VAL A 200 5.67 -19.31 -23.86
CA VAL A 200 5.31 -20.01 -22.61
C VAL A 200 4.79 -19.04 -21.55
N ALA A 201 5.50 -17.94 -21.29
CA ALA A 201 5.16 -16.95 -20.26
C ALA A 201 5.55 -15.52 -20.68
N GLN A 202 4.90 -14.54 -20.07
CA GLN A 202 5.05 -13.11 -20.40
C GLN A 202 5.36 -12.27 -19.14
N GLY A 203 6.08 -12.85 -18.17
CA GLY A 203 6.48 -12.14 -16.96
C GLY A 203 7.37 -10.92 -17.28
N VAL A 204 7.18 -9.83 -16.55
CA VAL A 204 7.86 -8.53 -16.78
C VAL A 204 8.72 -8.05 -15.61
N LEU A 205 8.67 -8.76 -14.47
CA LEU A 205 9.40 -8.37 -13.26
C LEU A 205 10.83 -8.90 -13.26
N GLY A 206 11.03 -10.11 -13.77
CA GLY A 206 12.34 -10.74 -13.95
C GLY A 206 12.79 -10.64 -15.41
N PRO A 207 14.11 -10.76 -15.67
CA PRO A 207 14.63 -10.83 -17.03
C PRO A 207 14.06 -12.05 -17.79
N PRO A 208 13.98 -11.99 -19.13
CA PRO A 208 13.59 -13.16 -19.93
C PRO A 208 14.59 -14.31 -19.73
N LEU A 209 14.09 -15.54 -19.72
CA LEU A 209 14.89 -16.75 -19.53
C LEU A 209 15.14 -17.51 -20.84
N ASP A 210 14.78 -16.92 -21.99
CA ASP A 210 15.18 -17.42 -23.29
C ASP A 210 16.73 -17.49 -23.35
N GLY A 211 17.27 -18.68 -23.63
CA GLY A 211 18.71 -18.93 -23.68
C GLY A 211 19.46 -19.03 -22.34
N ILE A 212 18.74 -19.15 -21.22
CA ILE A 212 19.39 -19.25 -19.90
C ILE A 212 20.34 -20.45 -19.78
N GLY A 213 20.06 -21.58 -20.45
CA GLY A 213 20.92 -22.76 -20.44
C GLY A 213 22.31 -22.50 -21.02
N SER A 214 22.42 -21.65 -22.05
CA SER A 214 23.70 -21.20 -22.62
C SER A 214 24.34 -20.09 -21.79
N ALA A 215 23.53 -19.13 -21.33
CA ALA A 215 24.05 -17.98 -20.58
C ALA A 215 24.60 -18.37 -19.21
N ALA A 216 23.94 -19.30 -18.51
CA ALA A 216 24.28 -19.77 -17.17
C ALA A 216 25.73 -20.27 -17.04
N ALA A 217 26.22 -21.03 -18.04
CA ALA A 217 27.58 -21.58 -18.04
C ALA A 217 28.69 -20.52 -17.99
N ASN A 218 28.37 -19.27 -18.34
CA ASN A 218 29.35 -18.19 -18.46
C ASN A 218 29.22 -17.12 -17.36
N ARG A 219 28.30 -17.30 -16.40
CA ARG A 219 28.05 -16.33 -15.33
C ARG A 219 29.16 -16.32 -14.29
N ILE A 220 29.54 -17.50 -13.81
CA ILE A 220 30.56 -17.65 -12.77
C ILE A 220 31.70 -18.49 -13.35
N PRO A 221 32.94 -17.98 -13.38
CA PRO A 221 34.09 -18.75 -13.85
C PRO A 221 34.23 -20.06 -13.07
N GLY A 222 34.13 -21.19 -13.76
CA GLY A 222 34.28 -22.52 -13.17
C GLY A 222 32.97 -23.18 -12.71
N TYR A 223 31.82 -22.51 -12.79
CA TYR A 223 30.51 -23.14 -12.58
C TYR A 223 29.98 -23.71 -13.90
N SER A 224 29.34 -24.87 -13.83
CA SER A 224 28.49 -25.35 -14.91
C SER A 224 27.17 -24.57 -14.97
N ALA A 225 26.49 -24.61 -16.12
CA ALA A 225 25.15 -24.03 -16.25
C ALA A 225 24.15 -24.63 -15.26
N GLU A 226 24.26 -25.93 -15.00
CA GLU A 226 23.39 -26.66 -14.09
C GLU A 226 23.57 -26.19 -12.65
N GLU A 227 24.82 -26.15 -12.18
CA GLU A 227 25.15 -25.65 -10.85
C GLU A 227 24.67 -24.22 -10.65
N TYR A 228 24.87 -23.36 -11.66
CA TYR A 228 24.43 -21.98 -11.62
C TYR A 228 22.90 -21.86 -11.53
N ILE A 229 22.14 -22.57 -12.38
CA ILE A 229 20.68 -22.50 -12.40
C ILE A 229 20.11 -23.06 -11.10
N ARG A 230 20.65 -24.19 -10.61
CA ARG A 230 20.24 -24.80 -9.36
C ARG A 230 20.46 -23.86 -8.18
N GLU A 231 21.66 -23.28 -8.07
CA GLU A 231 21.97 -22.29 -7.02
C GLU A 231 21.08 -21.06 -7.14
N SER A 232 20.81 -20.56 -8.35
CA SER A 232 19.94 -19.40 -8.55
C SER A 232 18.48 -19.66 -8.13
N ILE A 233 18.00 -20.91 -8.22
CA ILE A 233 16.64 -21.27 -7.76
C ILE A 233 16.59 -21.42 -6.24
N LEU A 234 17.58 -22.10 -5.65
CA LEU A 234 17.61 -22.43 -4.23
C LEU A 234 18.08 -21.26 -3.36
N GLU A 235 19.06 -20.51 -3.85
CA GLU A 235 19.78 -19.43 -3.18
C GLU A 235 19.97 -18.24 -4.14
N PRO A 236 18.88 -17.56 -4.55
CA PRO A 236 18.96 -16.48 -5.55
C PRO A 236 19.88 -15.33 -5.15
N ASP A 237 20.16 -15.16 -3.85
CA ASP A 237 21.05 -14.12 -3.33
C ASP A 237 22.53 -14.52 -3.32
N ALA A 238 22.86 -15.80 -3.55
CA ALA A 238 24.24 -16.28 -3.56
C ALA A 238 25.06 -15.64 -4.68
N TYR A 239 24.41 -15.42 -5.83
CA TYR A 239 24.99 -14.69 -6.94
C TYR A 239 23.92 -13.91 -7.69
N ALA A 240 23.97 -12.58 -7.57
CA ALA A 240 23.18 -11.68 -8.40
C ALA A 240 23.84 -11.58 -9.79
N ALA A 241 23.13 -12.03 -10.83
CA ALA A 241 23.63 -12.04 -12.21
C ALA A 241 24.04 -10.66 -12.75
N GLY A 242 23.62 -9.59 -12.08
CA GLY A 242 23.96 -8.20 -12.40
C GLY A 242 23.64 -7.83 -13.85
N THR A 243 24.08 -6.65 -14.26
CA THR A 243 23.95 -6.12 -15.62
C THR A 243 24.86 -6.80 -16.65
N ALA A 244 25.29 -8.05 -16.39
CA ALA A 244 26.27 -8.77 -17.22
C ALA A 244 25.79 -9.06 -18.65
N ASP A 245 24.50 -8.87 -18.94
CA ASP A 245 23.90 -9.11 -20.27
C ASP A 245 23.68 -7.83 -21.08
N GLY A 246 24.07 -6.65 -20.56
CA GLY A 246 23.77 -5.37 -21.22
C GLY A 246 22.27 -5.06 -21.35
N LEU A 247 21.40 -5.85 -20.71
CA LEU A 247 19.99 -5.52 -20.50
C LEU A 247 19.92 -4.47 -19.39
N SER A 248 19.94 -3.23 -19.85
CA SER A 248 19.94 -2.01 -19.07
C SER A 248 18.76 -1.93 -18.11
N GLN A 249 18.99 -2.25 -16.84
CA GLN A 249 18.29 -1.59 -15.75
C GLN A 249 19.16 -1.65 -14.50
N ASP A 250 19.56 -0.47 -14.01
CA ASP A 250 20.22 -0.24 -12.73
C ASP A 250 19.31 -0.70 -11.58
N TYR A 251 19.22 -2.02 -11.38
CA TYR A 251 18.68 -2.58 -10.16
C TYR A 251 19.87 -2.79 -9.21
N ASP A 252 20.02 -1.87 -8.25
CA ASP A 252 20.97 -1.95 -7.13
C ASP A 252 20.58 -3.04 -6.10
N GLY A 253 20.10 -4.21 -6.57
CA GLY A 253 19.72 -5.30 -5.69
C GLY A 253 19.10 -6.49 -6.41
N ASN A 254 19.15 -7.65 -5.75
CA ASN A 254 18.46 -8.85 -6.20
C ASN A 254 16.95 -8.68 -6.00
N LEU A 255 16.19 -8.58 -7.09
CA LEU A 255 14.72 -8.50 -7.04
C LEU A 255 14.08 -9.89 -6.93
N MET A 256 14.84 -10.94 -7.24
CA MET A 256 14.42 -12.31 -7.01
C MET A 256 14.41 -12.56 -5.50
N LEU A 257 13.26 -12.96 -4.99
CA LEU A 257 13.01 -13.02 -3.56
C LEU A 257 13.93 -14.08 -2.91
N SER A 258 14.77 -13.66 -1.96
CA SER A 258 15.60 -14.51 -1.07
C SER A 258 14.84 -15.67 -0.43
N THR A 259 13.54 -15.44 -0.22
CA THR A 259 12.61 -16.40 0.36
C THR A 259 11.91 -17.26 -0.70
N MET A 260 12.43 -17.36 -1.94
CA MET A 260 12.01 -18.42 -2.85
C MET A 260 12.28 -19.79 -2.23
N ALA A 261 13.33 -19.99 -1.45
CA ALA A 261 13.48 -21.19 -0.59
C ALA A 261 12.29 -21.42 0.38
N GLY A 262 11.53 -20.37 0.74
CA GLY A 262 10.30 -20.40 1.54
C GLY A 262 8.98 -20.41 0.74
N VAL A 263 9.03 -20.21 -0.59
CA VAL A 263 7.91 -20.39 -1.54
C VAL A 263 8.00 -21.75 -2.28
N LEU A 264 9.22 -22.26 -2.47
CA LEU A 264 9.59 -23.60 -2.93
C LEU A 264 9.35 -24.77 -1.93
N PRO A 265 8.93 -24.63 -0.64
CA PRO A 265 8.66 -25.78 0.24
C PRO A 265 7.60 -26.76 -0.28
N SER A 266 6.89 -26.40 -1.35
CA SER A 266 5.94 -27.25 -2.06
C SER A 266 6.52 -27.97 -3.29
N LEU A 267 7.80 -27.75 -3.64
CA LEU A 267 8.49 -28.47 -4.71
C LEU A 267 9.43 -29.50 -4.10
N SER A 268 9.34 -30.73 -4.58
CA SER A 268 10.27 -31.79 -4.20
C SER A 268 11.64 -31.59 -4.85
N ASP A 269 12.69 -32.23 -4.33
CA ASP A 269 14.01 -32.21 -4.98
C ASP A 269 13.92 -32.68 -6.45
N GLU A 270 13.05 -33.65 -6.74
CA GLU A 270 12.79 -34.14 -8.10
C GLU A 270 12.13 -33.07 -9.00
N ASP A 271 11.22 -32.26 -8.45
CA ASP A 271 10.63 -31.14 -9.19
C ASP A 271 11.67 -30.05 -9.48
N ILE A 272 12.60 -29.82 -8.54
CA ILE A 272 13.72 -28.89 -8.75
C ILE A 272 14.61 -29.39 -9.88
N GLU A 273 15.01 -30.68 -9.89
CA GLU A 273 15.78 -31.24 -11.01
C GLU A 273 15.05 -31.10 -12.34
N THR A 274 13.76 -31.45 -12.35
CA THR A 274 12.91 -31.38 -13.55
C THR A 274 12.83 -29.95 -14.09
N LEU A 275 12.78 -28.95 -13.19
CA LEU A 275 12.79 -27.54 -13.55
C LEU A 275 14.16 -27.09 -14.05
N VAL A 276 15.26 -27.53 -13.42
CA VAL A 276 16.64 -27.25 -13.84
C VAL A 276 16.89 -27.82 -15.24
N GLU A 277 16.51 -29.08 -15.49
CA GLU A 277 16.62 -29.71 -16.81
C GLU A 277 15.86 -28.95 -17.89
N TYR A 278 14.64 -28.48 -17.56
CA TYR A 278 13.85 -27.66 -18.48
C TYR A 278 14.53 -26.33 -18.80
N LEU A 279 15.07 -25.62 -17.80
CA LEU A 279 15.78 -24.37 -18.00
C LEU A 279 17.11 -24.56 -18.75
N LEU A 280 17.83 -25.66 -18.51
CA LEU A 280 19.02 -26.04 -19.26
C LEU A 280 18.74 -26.29 -20.74
N ALA A 281 17.54 -26.77 -21.07
CA ALA A 281 17.12 -26.98 -22.45
C ALA A 281 16.79 -25.67 -23.20
N LEU A 282 16.69 -24.53 -22.50
CA LEU A 282 16.46 -23.22 -23.12
C LEU A 282 17.79 -22.64 -23.61
N GLN A 283 17.94 -22.54 -24.93
CA GLN A 283 19.16 -22.11 -25.63
C GLN A 283 18.94 -20.82 -26.41
#